data_AF-A0A1M5MIA3-F1
#
_entry.id   AF-A0A1M5MIA3-F1
#
_cell.length_a   1.000
_cell.length_b   1.000
_cell.length_c   1.000
_cell.angle_alpha   90.00
_cell.angle_beta   90.00
_cell.angle_gamma   90.00
#
_symmetry.space_group_name_H-M   'P 1'
#
loop_
_entity.id
_entity.type
_entity.pdbx_description
1 polymer ?
#
loop_
_entity_poly.entity_id
_entity_poly.type
_entity_poly.pdbx_seq_one_letter_code
_entity_poly.pdbx_strand_id
1 'polypeptide(L)'
;MDTFCDQVITAIKAAENEGELIKVISYSMSRLRLVKNSNHEFSYIISIILSLRNTDLTNLSLQTRHNIKLAIAIFGQFQKEKSEHIS
;
A
#
# COMPACT_ATOMS: atom_id res chain seq x y z
N MET A 1 -14.30 -7.49 0.86
CA MET A 1 -13.30 -6.42 1.09
C MET A 1 -11.94 -6.99 1.46
N ASP A 2 -11.87 -7.88 2.46
CA ASP A 2 -10.62 -8.47 2.95
C ASP A 2 -9.77 -9.11 1.84
N THR A 3 -10.41 -9.79 0.88
CA THR A 3 -9.74 -10.47 -0.23
C THR A 3 -8.91 -9.55 -1.13
N PHE A 4 -9.33 -8.31 -1.38
CA PHE A 4 -8.55 -7.38 -2.22
C PHE A 4 -7.35 -6.81 -1.46
N CYS A 5 -7.52 -6.51 -0.18
CA CYS A 5 -6.45 -5.98 0.66
C CYS A 5 -5.35 -7.03 0.88
N ASP A 6 -5.74 -8.27 1.15
CA ASP A 6 -4.82 -9.40 1.26
C ASP A 6 -4.06 -9.65 -0.04
N GLN A 7 -4.72 -9.48 -1.20
CA GLN A 7 -4.07 -9.56 -2.50
C GLN A 7 -3.02 -8.46 -2.69
N VAL A 8 -3.30 -7.22 -2.30
CA VAL A 8 -2.33 -6.11 -2.38
C VAL A 8 -1.12 -6.38 -1.49
N ILE A 9 -1.34 -6.83 -0.25
CA ILE A 9 -0.25 -7.15 0.68
C ILE A 9 0.58 -8.33 0.17
N THR A 10 -0.07 -9.37 -0.34
CA THR A 10 0.60 -10.53 -0.93
C THR A 10 1.44 -10.12 -2.14
N ALA A 11 0.89 -9.27 -3.01
CA ALA A 11 1.60 -8.76 -4.18
C ALA A 11 2.79 -7.85 -3.81
N ILE A 12 2.67 -7.02 -2.77
CA ILE A 12 3.80 -6.22 -2.24
C ILE A 12 4.91 -7.14 -1.73
N LYS A 13 4.54 -8.20 -1.00
CA LYS A 13 5.49 -9.19 -0.48
C LYS A 13 6.17 -10.01 -1.58
N ALA A 14 5.46 -10.27 -2.67
CA ALA A 14 5.95 -11.05 -3.81
C ALA A 14 6.73 -10.24 -4.85
N ALA A 15 6.74 -8.90 -4.78
CA ALA A 15 7.46 -8.08 -5.74
C ALA A 15 8.98 -8.31 -5.64
N GLU A 16 9.61 -8.65 -6.77
CA GLU A 16 11.04 -8.98 -6.83
C GLU A 16 11.92 -7.78 -7.17
N ASN A 17 11.33 -6.64 -7.52
CA ASN A 17 12.04 -5.40 -7.81
C ASN A 17 11.15 -4.16 -7.60
N GLU A 18 11.77 -2.98 -7.59
CA GLU A 18 11.08 -1.70 -7.41
C GLU A 18 10.03 -1.44 -8.51
N GLY A 19 10.33 -1.84 -9.76
CA GLY A 19 9.42 -1.65 -10.89
C GLY A 19 8.12 -2.46 -10.74
N GLU A 20 8.22 -3.71 -10.31
CA GLU A 20 7.07 -4.55 -9.98
C GLU A 20 6.27 -4.01 -8.81
N LEU A 21 6.95 -3.56 -7.76
CA LEU A 21 6.30 -2.95 -6.61
C LEU A 21 5.50 -1.69 -7.03
N ILE A 22 6.09 -0.81 -7.84
CA ILE A 22 5.40 0.38 -8.36
C ILE A 22 4.17 -0.01 -9.19
N LYS A 23 4.25 -1.08 -10.00
CA LYS A 23 3.09 -1.60 -10.75
C LYS A 23 1.98 -2.10 -9.83
N VAL A 24 2.31 -2.87 -8.79
CA VAL A 24 1.35 -3.36 -7.79
C VAL A 24 0.67 -2.19 -7.08
N ILE A 25 1.44 -1.20 -6.62
CA ILE A 25 0.92 -0.01 -5.93
C ILE A 25 0.01 0.80 -6.88
N SER A 26 0.48 1.07 -8.10
CA SER A 26 -0.27 1.86 -9.09
C SER A 26 -1.58 1.18 -9.49
N TYR A 27 -1.55 -0.14 -9.72
CA TYR A 27 -2.73 -0.93 -10.01
C TYR A 27 -3.74 -0.90 -8.85
N SER A 28 -3.25 -1.06 -7.62
CA SER A 28 -4.08 -1.01 -6.41
C SER A 28 -4.78 0.34 -6.27
N MET A 29 -4.05 1.43 -6.52
CA MET A 29 -4.57 2.80 -6.49
C MET A 29 -5.60 3.07 -7.60
N SER A 30 -5.35 2.61 -8.82
CA SER A 30 -6.30 2.73 -9.93
C SER A 30 -7.60 1.96 -9.66
N ARG A 31 -7.49 0.72 -9.14
CA ARG A 31 -8.65 -0.08 -8.71
C ARG A 31 -9.47 0.65 -7.64
N LEU A 32 -8.82 1.21 -6.62
CA LEU A 32 -9.48 1.97 -5.56
C LEU A 32 -10.18 3.24 -6.08
N ARG A 33 -9.57 3.96 -7.03
CA ARG A 33 -10.18 5.16 -7.65
C ARG A 33 -11.41 4.84 -8.50
N LEU A 34 -11.46 3.67 -9.14
CA LEU A 34 -12.60 3.25 -9.97
C LEU A 34 -13.84 2.92 -9.13
N VAL A 35 -13.68 2.49 -7.89
CA VAL A 35 -14.79 2.23 -6.96
C VAL A 35 -15.16 3.55 -6.27
N LYS A 36 -15.90 4.43 -6.96
CA LYS A 36 -16.32 5.78 -6.51
C LYS A 36 -17.01 5.87 -5.13
N ASN A 37 -17.34 4.76 -4.49
CA ASN A 37 -17.98 4.70 -3.15
C ASN A 37 -17.10 4.12 -2.04
N SER A 38 -15.81 3.85 -2.29
CA SER A 38 -14.97 3.10 -1.34
C SER A 38 -13.98 3.96 -0.55
N ASN A 39 -14.39 5.15 -0.08
CA ASN A 39 -13.57 5.92 0.86
C ASN A 39 -13.10 5.07 2.05
N HIS A 40 -13.92 4.09 2.46
CA HIS A 40 -13.56 3.06 3.43
C HIS A 40 -12.45 2.11 2.94
N GLU A 41 -12.53 1.52 1.75
CA GLU A 41 -11.52 0.56 1.24
C GLU A 41 -10.17 1.24 1.01
N PHE A 42 -10.19 2.46 0.46
CA PHE A 42 -8.98 3.25 0.26
C PHE A 42 -8.29 3.58 1.59
N SER A 43 -9.07 4.04 2.58
CA SER A 43 -8.54 4.38 3.90
C SER A 43 -8.08 3.14 4.66
N TYR A 44 -8.75 2.00 4.46
CA TYR A 44 -8.39 0.72 5.05
C TYR A 44 -7.07 0.16 4.47
N ILE A 45 -6.87 0.18 3.16
CA ILE A 45 -5.59 -0.24 2.54
C ILE A 45 -4.44 0.64 2.97
N ILE A 46 -4.64 1.97 2.99
CA ILE A 46 -3.65 2.90 3.53
C ILE A 46 -3.34 2.56 4.99
N SER A 47 -4.37 2.34 5.81
CA SER A 47 -4.19 2.02 7.23
C SER A 47 -3.40 0.73 7.43
N ILE A 48 -3.70 -0.34 6.69
CA ILE A 48 -2.95 -1.60 6.78
C ILE A 48 -1.50 -1.40 6.34
N ILE A 49 -1.26 -0.78 5.19
CA ILE A 49 0.10 -0.59 4.67
C ILE A 49 0.92 0.29 5.62
N LEU A 50 0.34 1.35 6.19
CA LEU A 50 1.00 2.19 7.17
C LEU A 50 1.23 1.47 8.52
N SER A 51 0.35 0.55 8.92
CA SER A 51 0.54 -0.26 10.13
C SER A 51 1.80 -1.12 10.08
N LEU A 52 2.24 -1.51 8.87
CA LEU A 52 3.49 -2.25 8.66
C LEU A 52 4.73 -1.47 9.12
N ARG A 53 4.64 -0.14 9.28
CA ARG A 53 5.73 0.70 9.84
C ARG A 53 6.12 0.27 11.26
N ASN A 54 5.16 -0.20 12.04
CA ASN A 54 5.35 -0.59 13.44
C ASN A 54 5.53 -2.11 13.60
N THR A 55 5.55 -2.84 12.49
CA THR A 55 5.72 -4.30 12.50
C THR A 55 7.21 -4.63 12.51
N ASP A 56 7.59 -5.65 13.29
CA ASP A 56 8.95 -6.18 13.20
C ASP A 56 9.14 -6.93 11.86
N LEU A 57 10.00 -6.38 11.01
CA LEU A 57 10.31 -6.92 9.69
C LEU A 57 11.70 -7.60 9.65
N THR A 58 12.39 -7.73 10.78
CA THR A 58 13.77 -8.26 10.84
C THR A 58 13.91 -9.66 10.26
N ASN A 59 12.87 -10.49 10.36
CA ASN A 59 12.81 -11.84 9.80
C ASN A 59 12.55 -11.91 8.29
N LEU A 60 12.31 -10.78 7.61
CA LEU A 60 12.12 -10.72 6.16
C LEU A 60 13.44 -10.47 5.43
N SER A 61 13.50 -10.81 4.13
CA SER A 61 14.67 -10.49 3.31
C SER A 61 14.93 -8.97 3.25
N LEU A 62 16.20 -8.57 3.03
CA LEU A 62 16.57 -7.16 2.83
C LEU A 62 15.72 -6.48 1.77
N GLN A 63 15.47 -7.18 0.66
CA GLN A 63 14.70 -6.70 -0.46
C GLN A 63 13.22 -6.54 -0.12
N THR A 64 12.62 -7.52 0.57
CA THR A 64 11.23 -7.43 1.05
C THR A 64 11.06 -6.26 2.03
N ARG A 65 12.03 -6.04 2.93
CA ARG A 65 12.01 -4.88 3.84
C ARG A 65 12.08 -3.55 3.10
N HIS A 66 12.93 -3.44 2.09
CA HIS A 66 13.05 -2.26 1.23
C HIS A 66 11.72 -1.97 0.53
N ASN A 67 11.12 -3.01 -0.05
CA ASN A 67 9.84 -2.92 -0.75
C ASN A 67 8.69 -2.45 0.17
N ILE A 68 8.62 -2.98 1.39
CA ILE A 68 7.63 -2.54 2.39
C ILE A 68 7.85 -1.07 2.78
N LYS A 69 9.10 -0.65 2.99
CA LYS A 69 9.42 0.76 3.29
C LYS A 69 9.01 1.70 2.16
N LEU A 70 9.25 1.31 0.90
CA LEU A 70 8.84 2.09 -0.26
C LEU A 70 7.32 2.18 -0.37
N ALA A 71 6.59 1.08 -0.14
CA ALA A 71 5.14 1.09 -0.09
C ALA A 71 4.60 2.05 1.00
N ILE A 72 5.16 2.00 2.21
CA ILE A 72 4.80 2.92 3.31
C ILE A 72 5.01 4.39 2.90
N ALA A 73 6.12 4.71 2.25
CA ALA A 73 6.42 6.07 1.81
C ALA A 73 5.39 6.56 0.78
N ILE A 74 5.09 5.75 -0.23
CA ILE A 74 4.16 6.10 -1.31
C ILE A 74 2.72 6.25 -0.78
N PHE A 75 2.22 5.28 -0.02
CA PHE A 75 0.86 5.35 0.54
C PHE A 75 0.71 6.44 1.61
N GLY A 76 1.77 6.75 2.37
CA GLY A 76 1.78 7.87 3.30
C GLY A 76 1.67 9.22 2.60
N GLN A 77 2.36 9.40 1.46
CA GLN A 77 2.25 10.60 0.65
C GLN A 77 0.83 10.78 0.10
N PHE A 78 0.20 9.71 -0.38
CA PHE A 78 -1.20 9.76 -0.82
C PHE A 78 -2.19 10.11 0.30
N GLN A 79 -1.99 9.62 1.53
CA GLN A 79 -2.82 9.99 2.68
C GLN A 79 -2.73 11.49 2.99
N LYS A 80 -1.52 12.05 2.87
CA LYS A 80 -1.26 13.47 3.11
C LYS A 80 -1.95 14.34 2.05
N GLU A 81 -1.75 14.03 0.76
CA GLU A 81 -2.40 14.74 -0.35
C GLU A 81 -3.92 14.71 -0.25
N LYS A 82 -4.50 13.56 0.16
CA LYS A 82 -5.95 13.46 0.38
C LYS A 82 -6.44 14.34 1.53
N SER A 83 -5.69 14.42 2.63
CA SER A 83 -6.04 15.26 3.78
C SER A 83 -5.98 16.76 3.44
N GLU A 84 -5.01 17.16 2.61
CA GLU A 84 -4.84 18.54 2.14
C GLU A 84 -5.94 18.98 1.16
N HIS A 85 -6.50 18.07 0.37
CA HIS A 85 -7.61 18.37 -0.54
C HIS A 85 -9.00 18.40 0.09
N ILE A 86 -9.14 17.95 1.34
CA ILE A 86 -10.42 17.94 2.09
C ILE A 86 -10.52 19.14 3.06
N SER A 87 -9.42 19.88 3.27
CA SER A 87 -9.34 21.08 4.13
C SER A 87 -9.54 22.37 3.32
#